data_AF-A0A6A5T1D3-F1
#
_entry.id   AF-A0A6A5T1D3-F1
#
_cell.length_a   1.000
_cell.length_b   1.000
_cell.length_c   1.000
_cell.angle_alpha   90.00
_cell.angle_beta   90.00
_cell.angle_gamma   90.00
#
_symmetry.space_group_name_H-M   'P 1'
#
loop_
_entity.id
_entity.type
_entity.pdbx_description
1 polymer ?
#
loop_
_entity_poly.entity_id
_entity_poly.type
_entity_poly.pdbx_seq_one_letter_code
_entity_poly.pdbx_strand_id
1 'polypeptide(L)'
;MLARGALCRLAADVPKTPHKLPQLARLVRGTLLGRNATAFPTIRAFSRACTAALHARRSYATTARATKPTATVKKAVKAAAAKKPAPKKKAAPAKKAAPKKTVKKTAAKQPAAKKAAPKKRARKVVSPEDKEKAVIRELRVKALKAPVSNRPYSAFNAYVAEMCGGPANKGTTLAASNKKVIDASSKFRTLAPAELEHYNHIANEKTTARRAELQAWLKSYTPDQIKTANNARALLRRKLAGTLKKKKYPAHTNKLHDDRHVKQSPSAYILFLKDRYASGDFKGIKPTEATKLIGSEWLSLSSSEKKNYQDASLAAKAATAAA
;
A
#
# COMPACT_ATOMS: atom_id res chain seq x y z
N MET A 1 1.30 -21.90 38.86
CA MET A 1 0.78 -21.49 37.51
C MET A 1 1.82 -21.50 36.37
N LEU A 2 3.10 -21.85 36.60
CA LEU A 2 4.18 -21.70 35.60
C LEU A 2 4.30 -22.84 34.56
N ALA A 3 3.80 -24.05 34.87
CA ALA A 3 3.91 -25.21 33.99
C ALA A 3 2.91 -25.20 32.81
N ARG A 4 1.69 -24.68 33.03
CA ARG A 4 0.63 -24.65 32.01
C ARG A 4 0.99 -23.78 30.80
N GLY A 5 1.60 -22.62 31.02
CA GLY A 5 2.01 -21.73 29.94
C GLY A 5 3.17 -22.25 29.08
N ALA A 6 3.99 -23.16 29.62
CA ALA A 6 5.07 -23.81 28.86
C ALA A 6 4.53 -24.93 27.96
N LEU A 7 3.59 -25.73 28.47
CA LEU A 7 2.95 -26.81 27.71
C LEU A 7 2.10 -26.28 26.54
N CYS A 8 1.38 -25.17 26.72
CA CYS A 8 0.56 -24.59 25.66
C CYS A 8 1.38 -24.07 24.46
N ARG A 9 2.63 -23.62 24.66
CA ARG A 9 3.50 -23.22 23.55
C ARG A 9 4.24 -24.39 22.90
N LEU A 10 4.57 -25.42 23.68
CA LEU A 10 5.11 -26.65 23.13
C LEU A 10 4.10 -27.32 22.18
N ALA A 11 2.83 -27.38 22.57
CA ALA A 11 1.75 -27.93 21.75
C ALA A 11 1.53 -27.21 20.41
N ALA A 12 1.92 -25.93 20.31
CA ALA A 12 1.80 -25.15 19.07
C ALA A 12 2.95 -25.41 18.08
N ASP A 13 4.13 -25.81 18.58
CA ASP A 13 5.35 -26.02 17.79
C ASP A 13 5.73 -27.51 17.59
N VAL A 14 4.96 -28.46 18.13
CA VAL A 14 5.20 -29.90 17.88
C VAL A 14 4.77 -30.28 16.45
N PRO A 15 5.67 -30.71 15.56
CA PRO A 15 5.26 -31.35 14.32
C PRO A 15 4.56 -32.67 14.65
N LYS A 16 3.38 -32.91 14.06
CA LYS A 16 2.52 -34.10 14.27
C LYS A 16 3.11 -35.42 13.74
N THR A 17 4.42 -35.62 13.83
CA THR A 17 5.08 -36.86 13.40
C THR A 17 6.06 -37.37 14.47
N PRO A 18 5.98 -38.67 14.84
CA PRO A 18 6.70 -39.22 16.00
C PRO A 18 8.23 -39.33 15.84
N HIS A 19 8.77 -39.08 14.64
CA HIS A 19 10.18 -39.34 14.32
C HIS A 19 11.16 -38.20 14.66
N LYS A 20 10.75 -37.19 15.45
CA LYS A 20 11.57 -36.00 15.75
C LYS A 20 11.73 -35.70 17.24
N LEU A 21 11.60 -36.71 18.10
CA LEU A 21 11.91 -36.63 19.54
C LEU A 21 13.25 -35.94 19.89
N PRO A 22 14.39 -36.23 19.22
CA PRO A 22 15.66 -35.57 19.55
C PRO A 22 15.73 -34.09 19.13
N GLN A 23 14.82 -33.62 18.26
CA GLN A 23 14.69 -32.19 17.95
C GLN A 23 13.82 -31.49 19.01
N LEU A 24 12.77 -32.17 19.48
CA LEU A 24 11.89 -31.67 20.54
C LEU A 24 12.65 -31.52 21.87
N ALA A 25 13.48 -32.50 22.24
CA ALA A 25 14.34 -32.41 23.42
C ALA A 25 15.33 -31.22 23.35
N ARG A 26 15.88 -30.93 22.16
CA ARG A 26 16.75 -29.76 21.94
C ARG A 26 16.00 -28.44 22.06
N LEU A 27 14.76 -28.38 21.57
CA LEU A 27 13.89 -27.21 21.66
C LEU A 27 13.44 -26.93 23.10
N VAL A 28 13.06 -27.96 23.85
CA VAL A 28 12.72 -27.86 25.27
C VAL A 28 13.93 -27.40 26.08
N ARG A 29 15.11 -27.98 25.84
CA ARG A 29 16.35 -27.58 26.52
C ARG A 29 16.72 -26.12 26.21
N GLY A 30 16.59 -25.68 24.95
CA GLY A 30 16.85 -24.30 24.57
C GLY A 30 15.88 -23.28 25.19
N THR A 31 14.60 -23.64 25.29
CA THR A 31 13.56 -22.75 25.86
C THR A 31 13.65 -22.64 27.38
N LEU A 32 14.02 -23.72 28.08
CA LEU A 32 14.26 -23.70 29.52
C LEU A 32 15.54 -22.89 29.87
N LEU A 33 16.63 -23.09 29.14
CA LEU A 33 17.86 -22.33 29.34
C LEU A 33 17.69 -20.83 29.04
N GLY A 34 16.94 -20.47 28.00
CA GLY A 34 16.65 -19.07 27.67
C GLY A 34 15.80 -18.34 28.71
N ARG A 35 14.94 -19.06 29.45
CA ARG A 35 14.14 -18.51 30.54
C ARG A 35 14.92 -18.36 31.84
N ASN A 36 15.84 -19.28 32.15
CA ASN A 36 16.71 -19.15 33.33
C ASN A 36 17.79 -18.08 33.13
N ALA A 37 18.16 -17.78 31.88
CA ALA A 37 19.11 -16.72 31.52
C ALA A 37 18.56 -15.28 31.71
N THR A 38 17.27 -15.08 32.02
CA THR A 38 16.74 -13.74 32.34
C THR A 38 16.94 -13.33 33.79
N ALA A 39 17.31 -14.28 34.67
CA ALA A 39 17.52 -14.02 36.10
C ALA A 39 18.96 -13.62 36.43
N PHE A 40 19.95 -14.04 35.64
CA PHE A 40 21.37 -13.76 35.90
C PHE A 40 22.08 -13.21 34.66
N PRO A 41 22.70 -12.00 34.73
CA PRO A 41 23.27 -11.31 33.58
C PRO A 41 24.45 -12.07 32.94
N THR A 42 25.22 -12.83 33.71
CA THR A 42 26.34 -13.66 33.23
C THR A 42 25.88 -14.82 32.34
N ILE A 43 24.78 -15.48 32.72
CA ILE A 43 24.18 -16.58 31.94
C ILE A 43 23.56 -16.06 30.63
N ARG A 44 23.02 -14.82 30.65
CA ARG A 44 22.50 -14.14 29.47
C ARG A 44 23.59 -13.85 28.43
N ALA A 45 24.76 -13.41 28.87
CA ALA A 45 25.90 -13.15 28.00
C ALA A 45 26.38 -14.45 27.33
N PHE A 46 26.48 -15.54 28.10
CA PHE A 46 26.91 -16.84 27.59
C PHE A 46 25.92 -17.44 26.56
N SER A 47 24.62 -17.33 26.83
CA SER A 47 23.56 -17.79 25.91
C SER A 47 23.58 -17.02 24.56
N ARG A 48 23.84 -15.70 24.61
CA ARG A 48 23.98 -14.87 23.40
C ARG A 48 25.25 -15.21 22.62
N ALA A 49 26.37 -15.47 23.31
CA ALA A 49 27.61 -15.89 22.68
C ALA A 49 27.45 -17.26 21.98
N CYS A 50 26.84 -18.25 22.64
CA CYS A 50 26.60 -19.57 22.04
C CYS A 50 25.65 -19.52 20.84
N THR A 51 24.59 -18.71 20.90
CA THR A 51 23.66 -18.54 19.75
C THR A 51 24.34 -17.82 18.58
N ALA A 52 25.12 -16.76 18.85
CA ALA A 52 25.92 -16.09 17.82
C ALA A 52 26.93 -17.04 17.15
N ALA A 53 27.63 -17.88 17.92
CA ALA A 53 28.57 -18.88 17.39
C ALA A 53 27.87 -19.95 16.53
N LEU A 54 26.66 -20.40 16.92
CA LEU A 54 25.87 -21.34 16.12
C LEU A 54 25.34 -20.71 14.82
N HIS A 55 24.98 -19.43 14.84
CA HIS A 55 24.60 -18.69 13.63
C HIS A 55 25.81 -18.44 12.71
N ALA A 56 26.98 -18.13 13.26
CA ALA A 56 28.23 -17.98 12.52
C ALA A 56 28.71 -19.30 11.88
N ARG A 57 28.43 -20.45 12.51
CA ARG A 57 28.69 -21.78 11.90
C ARG A 57 27.69 -22.13 10.78
N ARG A 58 26.49 -21.53 10.78
CA ARG A 58 25.49 -21.73 9.71
C ARG A 58 25.62 -20.76 8.53
N SER A 59 26.46 -19.72 8.63
CA SER A 59 26.68 -18.74 7.54
C SER A 59 27.57 -19.22 6.40
N TYR A 60 28.10 -20.45 6.43
CA TYR A 60 28.92 -21.00 5.34
C TYR A 60 28.18 -21.94 4.38
N ALA A 61 26.84 -22.09 4.47
CA ALA A 61 26.08 -23.05 3.66
C ALA A 61 24.97 -22.45 2.76
N THR A 62 25.01 -21.15 2.47
CA THR A 62 24.15 -20.56 1.44
C THR A 62 24.92 -19.51 0.65
N THR A 63 25.58 -19.93 -0.43
CA THR A 63 25.99 -19.00 -1.48
C THR A 63 24.76 -18.36 -2.11
N ALA A 64 24.94 -17.10 -2.51
CA ALA A 64 23.90 -16.20 -2.97
C ALA A 64 23.05 -16.74 -4.14
N ARG A 65 21.74 -16.48 -4.05
CA ARG A 65 20.87 -16.08 -5.18
C ARG A 65 20.95 -16.91 -6.48
N ALA A 66 20.44 -18.14 -6.45
CA ALA A 66 20.01 -18.83 -7.68
C ALA A 66 18.51 -18.54 -7.96
N THR A 67 18.22 -17.43 -8.65
CA THR A 67 16.85 -17.05 -9.05
C THR A 67 16.37 -17.71 -10.36
N LYS A 68 16.96 -18.84 -10.77
CA LYS A 68 16.49 -19.63 -11.92
C LYS A 68 16.57 -21.12 -11.59
N PRO A 69 15.46 -21.88 -11.67
CA PRO A 69 15.51 -23.32 -11.49
C PRO A 69 16.22 -23.99 -12.67
N THR A 70 17.18 -24.87 -12.35
CA THR A 70 17.97 -25.68 -13.29
C THR A 70 17.06 -26.61 -14.10
N ALA A 71 17.43 -26.91 -15.35
CA ALA A 71 16.58 -27.61 -16.33
C ALA A 71 16.04 -28.97 -15.86
N THR A 72 16.77 -29.66 -14.99
CA THR A 72 16.37 -30.93 -14.36
C THR A 72 15.15 -30.79 -13.44
N VAL A 73 15.02 -29.69 -12.71
CA VAL A 73 13.86 -29.43 -11.83
C VAL A 73 12.61 -29.07 -12.65
N LYS A 74 12.78 -28.37 -13.78
CA LYS A 74 11.66 -28.08 -14.70
C LYS A 74 11.11 -29.35 -15.36
N LYS A 75 11.97 -30.32 -15.68
CA LYS A 75 11.53 -31.61 -16.25
C LYS A 75 10.74 -32.46 -15.24
N ALA A 76 11.16 -32.48 -13.97
CA ALA A 76 10.47 -33.24 -12.93
C ALA A 76 9.07 -32.68 -12.59
N VAL A 77 8.91 -31.35 -12.53
CA VAL A 77 7.61 -30.72 -12.26
C VAL A 77 6.64 -30.86 -13.45
N LYS A 78 7.15 -30.86 -14.68
CA LYS A 78 6.33 -31.06 -15.89
C LYS A 78 5.88 -32.52 -16.06
N ALA A 79 6.67 -33.49 -15.58
CA ALA A 79 6.31 -34.91 -15.57
C ALA A 79 5.29 -35.26 -14.47
N ALA A 80 5.30 -34.55 -13.34
CA ALA A 80 4.32 -34.75 -12.26
C ALA A 80 2.93 -34.15 -12.56
N ALA A 81 2.84 -33.17 -13.46
CA ALA A 81 1.57 -32.54 -13.86
C ALA A 81 0.81 -33.30 -14.97
N ALA A 82 1.40 -34.34 -15.57
CA ALA A 82 0.82 -35.10 -16.70
C ALA A 82 0.03 -36.37 -16.29
N LYS A 83 -0.10 -36.66 -14.99
CA LYS A 83 -0.77 -37.89 -14.48
C LYS A 83 -2.11 -37.61 -13.78
N LYS A 84 -2.99 -36.79 -14.36
CA LYS A 84 -4.42 -36.78 -13.97
C LYS A 84 -5.33 -36.98 -15.19
N PRO A 85 -6.37 -37.82 -15.09
CA PRO A 85 -7.15 -38.29 -16.23
C PRO A 85 -8.11 -37.23 -16.77
N ALA A 86 -8.23 -37.17 -18.10
CA ALA A 86 -9.06 -36.23 -18.85
C ALA A 86 -10.54 -36.65 -18.90
N PRO A 87 -11.51 -35.71 -18.88
CA PRO A 87 -12.92 -36.00 -19.13
C PRO A 87 -13.23 -36.08 -20.64
N LYS A 88 -14.07 -37.05 -21.00
CA LYS A 88 -14.50 -37.45 -22.35
C LYS A 88 -15.16 -36.31 -23.15
N LYS A 89 -14.76 -36.16 -24.43
CA LYS A 89 -15.35 -35.23 -25.41
C LYS A 89 -16.33 -36.00 -26.30
N LYS A 90 -17.61 -35.57 -26.36
CA LYS A 90 -18.62 -36.08 -27.29
C LYS A 90 -18.47 -35.42 -28.68
N ALA A 91 -18.75 -36.22 -29.71
CA ALA A 91 -18.61 -35.92 -31.13
C ALA A 91 -19.81 -35.14 -31.71
N ALA A 92 -19.57 -34.39 -32.79
CA ALA A 92 -20.59 -33.91 -33.73
C ALA A 92 -20.02 -33.99 -35.17
N PRO A 93 -20.79 -34.42 -36.19
CA PRO A 93 -20.24 -34.87 -37.48
C PRO A 93 -20.25 -33.79 -38.59
N ALA A 94 -19.43 -34.04 -39.60
CA ALA A 94 -19.17 -33.20 -40.77
C ALA A 94 -20.12 -33.45 -41.97
N LYS A 95 -20.33 -32.43 -42.81
CA LYS A 95 -20.72 -32.49 -44.25
C LYS A 95 -20.11 -31.26 -44.96
N LYS A 96 -19.12 -31.42 -45.85
CA LYS A 96 -19.11 -31.74 -47.31
C LYS A 96 -19.44 -30.56 -48.25
N ALA A 97 -18.68 -30.52 -49.34
CA ALA A 97 -18.32 -29.40 -50.21
C ALA A 97 -19.25 -29.11 -51.41
N ALA A 98 -19.16 -27.86 -51.90
CA ALA A 98 -19.34 -27.21 -53.23
C ALA A 98 -20.03 -27.96 -54.42
N PRO A 99 -20.68 -27.24 -55.39
CA PRO A 99 -19.93 -26.60 -56.49
C PRO A 99 -20.50 -25.30 -57.15
N LYS A 100 -19.66 -24.75 -58.04
CA LYS A 100 -19.67 -23.55 -58.91
C LYS A 100 -20.94 -23.22 -59.74
N LYS A 101 -21.08 -21.93 -60.12
CA LYS A 101 -21.36 -21.51 -61.52
C LYS A 101 -20.84 -20.10 -61.84
N THR A 102 -20.28 -20.00 -63.04
CA THR A 102 -19.61 -18.89 -63.75
C THR A 102 -20.55 -18.19 -64.71
N VAL A 103 -20.49 -16.86 -64.89
CA VAL A 103 -20.74 -16.17 -66.19
C VAL A 103 -19.86 -14.92 -66.31
N LYS A 104 -19.49 -14.61 -67.55
CA LYS A 104 -18.36 -13.85 -68.07
C LYS A 104 -18.82 -12.50 -68.65
N LYS A 105 -18.04 -11.44 -68.36
CA LYS A 105 -17.59 -10.29 -69.20
C LYS A 105 -18.57 -9.64 -70.21
N THR A 106 -18.72 -8.32 -70.12
CA THR A 106 -18.61 -7.38 -71.27
C THR A 106 -18.21 -5.99 -70.77
N ALA A 107 -17.40 -5.30 -71.58
CA ALA A 107 -16.81 -3.99 -71.32
C ALA A 107 -17.44 -2.95 -72.27
N ALA A 108 -17.69 -1.72 -71.81
CA ALA A 108 -17.62 -0.51 -72.64
C ALA A 108 -17.73 0.79 -71.81
N LYS A 109 -16.76 1.69 -72.07
CA LYS A 109 -16.78 3.17 -72.04
C LYS A 109 -17.03 3.94 -70.72
N GLN A 110 -16.01 4.73 -70.34
CA GLN A 110 -16.11 5.90 -69.46
C GLN A 110 -17.00 6.99 -70.09
N PRO A 111 -17.63 7.84 -69.26
CA PRO A 111 -17.08 9.20 -69.15
C PRO A 111 -17.13 9.82 -67.74
N ALA A 112 -16.15 10.70 -67.52
CA ALA A 112 -16.20 11.97 -66.79
C ALA A 112 -16.60 12.00 -65.29
N ALA A 113 -15.55 12.22 -64.48
CA ALA A 113 -15.49 12.97 -63.24
C ALA A 113 -16.79 13.63 -62.72
N LYS A 114 -17.34 13.05 -61.65
CA LYS A 114 -18.11 13.81 -60.63
C LYS A 114 -17.46 13.62 -59.26
N LYS A 115 -17.19 14.77 -58.64
CA LYS A 115 -16.46 14.97 -57.38
C LYS A 115 -16.97 14.04 -56.28
N ALA A 116 -16.05 13.29 -55.68
CA ALA A 116 -16.34 12.43 -54.54
C ALA A 116 -16.84 13.26 -53.35
N ALA A 117 -18.05 12.95 -52.89
CA ALA A 117 -18.59 13.43 -51.63
C ALA A 117 -17.60 13.11 -50.48
N PRO A 118 -17.44 14.00 -49.48
CA PRO A 118 -16.49 13.77 -48.40
C PRO A 118 -16.89 12.50 -47.65
N LYS A 119 -16.04 11.47 -47.74
CA LYS A 119 -16.17 10.25 -46.96
C LYS A 119 -16.28 10.65 -45.50
N LYS A 120 -17.48 10.46 -44.92
CA LYS A 120 -17.74 10.57 -43.48
C LYS A 120 -16.61 9.84 -42.76
N ARG A 121 -15.79 10.59 -42.01
CA ARG A 121 -14.72 10.01 -41.19
C ARG A 121 -15.37 8.96 -40.29
N ALA A 122 -15.06 7.70 -40.55
CA ALA A 122 -15.49 6.60 -39.70
C ALA A 122 -15.14 6.98 -38.26
N ARG A 123 -16.16 7.03 -37.39
CA ARG A 123 -15.98 7.32 -35.96
C ARG A 123 -14.91 6.36 -35.45
N LYS A 124 -13.73 6.90 -35.14
CA LYS A 124 -12.64 6.13 -34.55
C LYS A 124 -13.19 5.58 -33.24
N VAL A 125 -13.48 4.28 -33.20
CA VAL A 125 -13.94 3.58 -32.01
C VAL A 125 -12.91 3.90 -30.94
N VAL A 126 -13.30 4.70 -29.95
CA VAL A 126 -12.41 5.10 -28.87
C VAL A 126 -11.88 3.82 -28.25
N SER A 127 -10.60 3.55 -28.45
CA SER A 127 -9.92 2.38 -27.91
C SER A 127 -10.18 2.36 -26.39
N PRO A 128 -10.40 1.19 -25.77
CA PRO A 128 -10.61 1.09 -24.33
C PRO A 128 -9.55 1.88 -23.53
N GLU A 129 -8.30 1.91 -24.01
CA GLU A 129 -7.22 2.69 -23.39
C GLU A 129 -7.42 4.21 -23.44
N ASP A 130 -8.03 4.74 -24.49
CA ASP A 130 -8.28 6.18 -24.63
C ASP A 130 -9.42 6.62 -23.72
N LYS A 131 -10.41 5.75 -23.49
CA LYS A 131 -11.46 5.95 -22.48
C LYS A 131 -10.86 6.01 -21.08
N GLU A 132 -9.94 5.10 -20.76
CA GLU A 132 -9.27 5.10 -19.45
C GLU A 132 -8.41 6.35 -19.23
N LYS A 133 -7.69 6.81 -20.27
CA LYS A 133 -6.94 8.07 -20.21
C LYS A 133 -7.87 9.27 -20.02
N ALA A 134 -9.03 9.31 -20.69
CA ALA A 134 -10.04 10.35 -20.49
C ALA A 134 -10.56 10.36 -19.05
N VAL A 135 -10.92 9.19 -18.50
CA VAL A 135 -11.34 9.05 -17.10
C VAL A 135 -10.23 9.51 -16.14
N ILE A 136 -8.97 9.18 -16.40
CA ILE A 136 -7.84 9.65 -15.56
C ILE A 136 -7.70 11.18 -15.63
N ARG A 137 -7.91 11.80 -16.80
CA ARG A 137 -7.90 13.27 -16.94
C ARG A 137 -9.02 13.92 -16.14
N GLU A 138 -10.24 13.41 -16.28
CA GLU A 138 -11.40 13.89 -15.50
C GLU A 138 -11.18 13.74 -14.00
N LEU A 139 -10.68 12.59 -13.56
CA LEU A 139 -10.36 12.35 -12.16
C LEU A 139 -9.27 13.29 -11.65
N ARG A 140 -8.30 13.69 -12.49
CA ARG A 140 -7.27 14.68 -12.13
C ARG A 140 -7.84 16.08 -11.98
N VAL A 141 -8.81 16.47 -12.81
CA VAL A 141 -9.53 17.74 -12.67
C VAL A 141 -10.34 17.74 -11.37
N LYS A 142 -11.12 16.67 -11.12
CA LYS A 142 -11.91 16.52 -9.89
C LYS A 142 -11.05 16.41 -8.62
N ALA A 143 -9.82 15.92 -8.72
CA ALA A 143 -8.93 15.71 -7.58
C ALA A 143 -8.43 17.01 -6.92
N LEU A 144 -8.69 18.19 -7.51
CA LEU A 144 -8.26 19.53 -7.06
C LEU A 144 -6.75 19.61 -6.77
N LYS A 145 -5.97 20.37 -7.53
CA LYS A 145 -4.53 20.47 -7.27
C LYS A 145 -4.26 21.50 -6.17
N ALA A 146 -3.77 21.05 -5.02
CA ALA A 146 -3.36 21.96 -3.95
C ALA A 146 -2.18 22.85 -4.41
N PRO A 147 -2.19 24.16 -4.09
CA PRO A 147 -1.15 25.11 -4.51
C PRO A 147 0.18 24.81 -3.82
N VAL A 148 0.11 24.51 -2.52
CA VAL A 148 1.27 24.15 -1.69
C VAL A 148 1.21 22.71 -1.19
N SER A 149 2.39 22.17 -0.89
CA SER A 149 2.53 20.85 -0.28
C SER A 149 2.23 20.93 1.22
N ASN A 150 1.46 19.98 1.75
CA ASN A 150 1.23 19.82 3.20
C ASN A 150 2.46 19.28 3.97
N ARG A 151 3.61 19.11 3.31
CA ARG A 151 4.83 18.65 3.99
C ARG A 151 5.47 19.84 4.71
N PRO A 152 5.94 19.68 5.96
CA PRO A 152 6.66 20.74 6.66
C PRO A 152 7.89 21.14 5.88
N TYR A 153 8.22 22.44 5.92
CA TYR A 153 9.48 22.93 5.41
C TYR A 153 10.58 22.64 6.42
N SER A 154 11.73 22.21 5.94
CA SER A 154 12.87 21.82 6.78
C SER A 154 13.91 22.93 6.74
N ALA A 155 14.67 23.10 7.83
CA ALA A 155 15.82 24.00 7.90
C ALA A 155 16.80 23.76 6.75
N PHE A 156 17.07 22.49 6.41
CA PHE A 156 17.92 22.16 5.26
C PHE A 156 17.36 22.69 3.94
N ASN A 157 16.03 22.64 3.73
CA ASN A 157 15.42 23.20 2.53
C ASN A 157 15.51 24.73 2.52
N ALA A 158 15.44 25.39 3.68
CA ALA A 158 15.67 26.83 3.78
C ALA A 158 17.10 27.19 3.37
N TYR A 159 18.09 26.49 3.92
CA TYR A 159 19.50 26.65 3.60
C TYR A 159 19.80 26.39 2.12
N VAL A 160 19.32 25.26 1.56
CA VAL A 160 19.52 24.95 0.13
C VAL A 160 18.85 25.99 -0.77
N ALA A 161 17.67 26.48 -0.41
CA ALA A 161 17.01 27.52 -1.19
C ALA A 161 17.80 28.84 -1.23
N GLU A 162 18.52 29.17 -0.16
CA GLU A 162 19.41 30.33 -0.13
C GLU A 162 20.67 30.09 -0.98
N MET A 163 21.36 28.98 -0.74
CA MET A 163 22.62 28.64 -1.41
C MET A 163 22.45 28.35 -2.91
N CYS A 164 21.30 27.84 -3.33
CA CYS A 164 21.03 27.44 -4.71
C CYS A 164 20.00 28.32 -5.43
N GLY A 165 19.28 29.21 -4.73
CA GLY A 165 18.16 29.99 -5.31
C GLY A 165 18.53 31.32 -5.96
N GLY A 166 19.80 31.76 -5.87
CA GLY A 166 20.25 33.03 -6.46
C GLY A 166 20.14 33.10 -8.00
N PRO A 167 20.09 34.31 -8.58
CA PRO A 167 19.97 34.52 -10.03
C PRO A 167 21.13 33.90 -10.82
N ALA A 168 22.33 33.82 -10.22
CA ALA A 168 23.50 33.16 -10.78
C ALA A 168 23.32 31.64 -11.03
N ASN A 169 22.26 31.03 -10.50
CA ASN A 169 21.96 29.60 -10.65
C ASN A 169 20.81 29.34 -11.65
N LYS A 170 20.19 30.38 -12.22
CA LYS A 170 19.16 30.23 -13.26
C LYS A 170 19.86 29.84 -14.57
N GLY A 171 19.68 28.60 -15.00
CA GLY A 171 20.27 28.05 -16.23
C GLY A 171 21.40 27.03 -16.03
N THR A 172 21.80 26.75 -14.78
CA THR A 172 22.77 25.69 -14.51
C THR A 172 22.23 24.31 -14.90
N THR A 173 23.09 23.46 -15.49
CA THR A 173 22.74 22.08 -15.82
C THR A 173 22.35 21.26 -14.57
N LEU A 174 21.54 20.22 -14.78
CA LEU A 174 21.04 19.36 -13.70
C LEU A 174 22.19 18.74 -12.87
N ALA A 175 23.29 18.37 -13.53
CA ALA A 175 24.47 17.81 -12.88
C ALA A 175 25.18 18.83 -11.98
N ALA A 176 25.32 20.09 -12.43
CA ALA A 176 25.91 21.16 -11.63
C ALA A 176 25.03 21.52 -10.41
N SER A 177 23.71 21.51 -10.60
CA SER A 177 22.75 21.72 -9.51
C SER A 177 22.84 20.62 -8.45
N ASN A 178 22.97 19.35 -8.87
CA ASN A 178 23.13 18.23 -7.94
C ASN A 178 24.42 18.34 -7.10
N LYS A 179 25.54 18.74 -7.72
CA LYS A 179 26.79 18.96 -6.98
C LYS A 179 26.64 20.03 -5.90
N LYS A 180 26.03 21.17 -6.24
CA LYS A 180 25.76 22.25 -5.28
C LYS A 180 24.89 21.82 -4.10
N VAL A 181 23.88 20.98 -4.34
CA VAL A 181 23.04 20.44 -3.25
C VAL A 181 23.83 19.48 -2.36
N ILE A 182 24.74 18.68 -2.93
CA ILE A 182 25.65 17.81 -2.16
C ILE A 182 26.59 18.67 -1.29
N ASP A 183 27.19 19.70 -1.87
CA ASP A 183 28.10 20.61 -1.15
C ASP A 183 27.35 21.38 -0.05
N ALA A 184 26.14 21.85 -0.34
CA ALA A 184 25.26 22.46 0.65
C ALA A 184 24.89 21.47 1.77
N SER A 185 24.66 20.19 1.46
CA SER A 185 24.43 19.18 2.49
C SER A 185 25.64 18.96 3.40
N SER A 186 26.85 19.01 2.87
CA SER A 186 28.07 18.90 3.68
C SER A 186 28.23 20.10 4.60
N LYS A 187 28.06 21.32 4.05
CA LYS A 187 28.14 22.56 4.83
C LYS A 187 27.05 22.67 5.89
N PHE A 188 25.83 22.25 5.58
CA PHE A 188 24.71 22.29 6.53
C PHE A 188 24.98 21.45 7.79
N ARG A 189 25.71 20.34 7.65
CA ARG A 189 26.06 19.46 8.79
C ARG A 189 27.13 20.07 9.70
N THR A 190 27.90 21.04 9.20
CA THR A 190 28.98 21.71 9.94
C THR A 190 28.60 23.11 10.39
N LEU A 191 27.35 23.54 10.22
CA LEU A 191 26.89 24.86 10.66
C LEU A 191 26.97 24.99 12.19
N ALA A 192 27.22 26.21 12.65
CA ALA A 192 27.17 26.52 14.08
C ALA A 192 25.73 26.37 14.61
N PRO A 193 25.53 26.06 15.91
CA PRO A 193 24.20 25.94 16.50
C PRO A 193 23.32 27.17 16.28
N ALA A 194 23.90 28.38 16.36
CA ALA A 194 23.17 29.63 16.13
C ALA A 194 22.62 29.76 14.70
N GLU A 195 23.41 29.36 13.69
CA GLU A 195 22.98 29.37 12.29
C GLU A 195 21.89 28.32 12.04
N LEU A 196 22.00 27.16 12.70
CA LEU A 196 20.99 26.10 12.64
C LEU A 196 19.65 26.58 13.23
N GLU A 197 19.68 27.29 14.36
CA GLU A 197 18.50 27.92 14.96
C GLU A 197 17.86 28.96 14.03
N HIS A 198 18.67 29.80 13.37
CA HIS A 198 18.19 30.73 12.36
C HIS A 198 17.41 30.01 11.24
N TYR A 199 17.96 28.92 10.68
CA TYR A 199 17.25 28.16 9.65
C TYR A 199 16.03 27.39 10.17
N ASN A 200 16.02 26.96 11.43
CA ASN A 200 14.84 26.40 12.07
C ASN A 200 13.71 27.44 12.18
N HIS A 201 14.04 28.69 12.52
CA HIS A 201 13.08 29.79 12.58
C HIS A 201 12.42 30.01 11.20
N ILE A 202 13.23 30.19 10.16
CA ILE A 202 12.75 30.33 8.78
C ILE A 202 11.91 29.12 8.33
N ALA A 203 12.32 27.91 8.72
CA ALA A 203 11.59 26.70 8.39
C ALA A 203 10.21 26.66 9.06
N ASN A 204 10.11 27.12 10.30
CA ASN A 204 8.85 27.22 11.03
C ASN A 204 7.93 28.26 10.41
N GLU A 205 8.42 29.47 10.13
CA GLU A 205 7.67 30.54 9.45
C GLU A 205 7.13 30.09 8.08
N LYS A 206 7.97 29.46 7.26
CA LYS A 206 7.52 28.94 5.94
C LYS A 206 6.52 27.81 6.10
N THR A 207 6.65 26.99 7.15
CA THR A 207 5.70 25.91 7.43
C THR A 207 4.35 26.46 7.87
N THR A 208 4.34 27.46 8.76
CA THR A 208 3.10 28.11 9.22
C THR A 208 2.42 28.84 8.08
N ALA A 209 3.17 29.60 7.27
CA ALA A 209 2.64 30.27 6.07
C ALA A 209 2.00 29.28 5.08
N ARG A 210 2.67 28.15 4.76
CA ARG A 210 2.11 27.12 3.87
C ARG A 210 0.88 26.44 4.44
N ARG A 211 0.84 26.22 5.76
CA ARG A 211 -0.35 25.65 6.41
C ARG A 211 -1.52 26.63 6.32
N ALA A 212 -1.28 27.92 6.57
CA ALA A 212 -2.29 28.96 6.45
C ALA A 212 -2.80 29.08 5.00
N GLU A 213 -1.91 29.09 4.01
CA GLU A 213 -2.28 29.12 2.60
C GLU A 213 -3.09 27.88 2.20
N LEU A 214 -2.67 26.69 2.65
CA LEU A 214 -3.41 25.45 2.41
C LEU A 214 -4.80 25.48 3.06
N GLN A 215 -4.90 25.98 4.30
CA GLN A 215 -6.18 26.11 5.00
C GLN A 215 -7.09 27.13 4.34
N ALA A 216 -6.58 28.29 3.91
CA ALA A 216 -7.34 29.28 3.17
C ALA A 216 -7.86 28.69 1.84
N TRP A 217 -7.00 27.95 1.13
CA TRP A 217 -7.37 27.23 -0.09
C TRP A 217 -8.41 26.14 0.17
N LEU A 218 -8.37 25.43 1.30
CA LEU A 218 -9.41 24.45 1.64
C LEU A 218 -10.74 25.13 1.98
N LYS A 219 -10.69 26.25 2.72
CA LYS A 219 -11.87 27.01 3.12
C LYS A 219 -12.62 27.62 1.93
N SER A 220 -11.94 27.89 0.81
CA SER A 220 -12.58 28.38 -0.41
C SER A 220 -13.44 27.33 -1.13
N TYR A 221 -13.28 26.03 -0.80
CA TYR A 221 -14.15 24.97 -1.31
C TYR A 221 -15.16 24.54 -0.25
N THR A 222 -16.26 23.98 -0.73
CA THR A 222 -17.27 23.34 0.13
C THR A 222 -16.74 21.99 0.65
N PRO A 223 -17.18 21.54 1.84
CA PRO A 223 -16.81 20.22 2.37
C PRO A 223 -17.15 19.07 1.41
N ASP A 224 -18.26 19.16 0.67
CA ASP A 224 -18.68 18.15 -0.30
C ASP A 224 -17.81 18.10 -1.56
N GLN A 225 -17.35 19.26 -2.04
CA GLN A 225 -16.35 19.32 -3.11
C GLN A 225 -15.04 18.65 -2.67
N ILE A 226 -14.60 18.88 -1.44
CA ILE A 226 -13.39 18.25 -0.89
C ILE A 226 -13.58 16.74 -0.74
N LYS A 227 -14.76 16.27 -0.31
CA LYS A 227 -15.12 14.85 -0.26
C LYS A 227 -15.05 14.22 -1.66
N THR A 228 -15.63 14.87 -2.66
CA THR A 228 -15.60 14.44 -4.06
C THR A 228 -14.16 14.39 -4.60
N ALA A 229 -13.34 15.40 -4.27
CA ALA A 229 -11.93 15.44 -4.65
C ALA A 229 -11.13 14.31 -3.99
N ASN A 230 -11.36 14.03 -2.71
CA ASN A 230 -10.74 12.93 -2.00
C ASN A 230 -11.11 11.56 -2.58
N ASN A 231 -12.38 11.38 -2.98
CA ASN A 231 -12.82 10.18 -3.69
C ASN A 231 -12.11 10.03 -5.04
N ALA A 232 -12.00 11.11 -5.82
CA ALA A 232 -11.26 11.12 -7.07
C ALA A 232 -9.77 10.79 -6.87
N ARG A 233 -9.11 11.36 -5.85
CA ARG A 233 -7.73 11.03 -5.45
C ARG A 233 -7.56 9.55 -5.09
N ALA A 234 -8.52 8.96 -4.36
CA ALA A 234 -8.50 7.53 -4.03
C ALA A 234 -8.64 6.66 -5.28
N LEU A 235 -9.54 7.00 -6.20
CA LEU A 235 -9.71 6.31 -7.48
C LEU A 235 -8.45 6.41 -8.35
N LEU A 236 -7.80 7.58 -8.39
CA LEU A 236 -6.51 7.75 -9.08
C LEU A 236 -5.42 6.86 -8.50
N ARG A 237 -5.31 6.77 -7.16
CA ARG A 237 -4.35 5.86 -6.51
C ARG A 237 -4.57 4.41 -6.92
N ARG A 238 -5.82 3.98 -7.00
CA ARG A 238 -6.17 2.60 -7.40
C ARG A 238 -5.89 2.36 -8.89
N LYS A 239 -6.32 3.26 -9.78
CA LYS A 239 -6.14 3.11 -11.24
C LYS A 239 -4.68 3.21 -11.68
N LEU A 240 -3.88 4.01 -10.99
CA LEU A 240 -2.46 4.18 -11.29
C LEU A 240 -1.56 3.28 -10.41
N ALA A 241 -2.14 2.46 -9.54
CA ALA A 241 -1.37 1.47 -8.78
C ALA A 241 -0.65 0.52 -9.75
N GLY A 242 0.62 0.23 -9.50
CA GLY A 242 1.43 -0.66 -10.35
C GLY A 242 1.96 -0.03 -11.65
N THR A 243 1.37 1.06 -12.15
CA THR A 243 1.91 1.78 -13.32
C THR A 243 3.19 2.56 -13.01
N LEU A 244 3.35 2.99 -11.76
CA LEU A 244 4.48 3.80 -11.31
C LEU A 244 5.58 2.91 -10.74
N LYS A 245 6.65 2.68 -11.52
CA LYS A 245 7.80 1.85 -11.12
C LYS A 245 8.52 2.33 -9.85
N LYS A 246 8.53 3.64 -9.57
CA LYS A 246 9.32 4.26 -8.48
C LYS A 246 8.49 4.92 -7.38
N LYS A 247 7.21 5.21 -7.61
CA LYS A 247 6.37 5.94 -6.65
C LYS A 247 5.21 5.06 -6.21
N LYS A 248 5.10 4.82 -4.90
CA LYS A 248 3.98 4.08 -4.29
C LYS A 248 2.63 4.76 -4.55
N TYR A 249 2.61 6.08 -4.67
CA TYR A 249 1.41 6.87 -4.93
C TYR A 249 1.65 7.89 -6.06
N PRO A 250 0.67 8.13 -6.95
CA PRO A 250 0.76 9.20 -7.94
C PRO A 250 0.83 10.59 -7.29
N ALA A 251 1.43 11.55 -7.98
CA ALA A 251 1.51 12.92 -7.50
C ALA A 251 0.10 13.53 -7.27
N HIS A 252 -0.01 14.41 -6.26
CA HIS A 252 -1.26 15.11 -5.89
C HIS A 252 -2.44 14.19 -5.54
N THR A 253 -2.17 12.98 -5.04
CA THR A 253 -3.22 12.03 -4.62
C THR A 253 -3.31 11.79 -3.11
N ASN A 254 -2.56 12.55 -2.31
CA ASN A 254 -2.68 12.52 -0.84
C ASN A 254 -4.06 12.97 -0.40
N LYS A 255 -4.59 12.48 0.71
CA LYS A 255 -5.91 12.93 1.22
C LYS A 255 -5.83 14.41 1.63
N LEU A 256 -6.85 15.19 1.26
CA LEU A 256 -7.11 16.52 1.82
C LEU A 256 -7.82 16.36 3.15
N HIS A 257 -7.29 17.01 4.18
CA HIS A 257 -7.89 17.06 5.51
C HIS A 257 -8.71 18.33 5.62
N ASP A 258 -10.00 18.20 5.91
CA ASP A 258 -10.90 19.31 6.17
C ASP A 258 -11.55 19.05 7.53
N ASP A 259 -11.37 19.97 8.47
CA ASP A 259 -11.86 19.87 9.83
C ASP A 259 -13.37 20.12 9.92
N ARG A 260 -13.96 20.73 8.89
CA ARG A 260 -15.42 20.95 8.77
C ARG A 260 -16.19 19.68 8.45
N HIS A 261 -15.50 18.61 8.05
CA HIS A 261 -16.16 17.36 7.67
C HIS A 261 -16.56 16.56 8.90
N VAL A 262 -17.88 16.40 9.11
CA VAL A 262 -18.43 15.60 10.20
C VAL A 262 -17.89 14.17 10.12
N LYS A 263 -17.38 13.68 11.26
CA LYS A 263 -16.89 12.31 11.37
C LYS A 263 -18.07 11.35 11.24
N GLN A 264 -17.89 10.28 10.47
CA GLN A 264 -18.90 9.24 10.33
C GLN A 264 -19.31 8.67 11.70
N SER A 265 -20.61 8.50 11.91
CA SER A 265 -21.18 7.88 13.12
C SER A 265 -20.56 6.50 13.38
N PRO A 266 -20.21 6.16 14.63
CA PRO A 266 -19.69 4.84 14.96
C PRO A 266 -20.75 3.76 14.70
N SER A 267 -20.31 2.60 14.20
CA SER A 267 -21.16 1.41 14.16
C SER A 267 -21.31 0.79 15.55
N ALA A 268 -22.33 -0.05 15.74
CA ALA A 268 -22.57 -0.76 16.99
C ALA A 268 -21.32 -1.50 17.52
N TYR A 269 -20.60 -2.18 16.64
CA TYR A 269 -19.34 -2.84 17.00
C TYR A 269 -18.26 -1.85 17.46
N ILE A 270 -18.17 -0.66 16.87
CA ILE A 270 -17.18 0.36 17.29
C ILE A 270 -17.52 0.92 18.66
N LEU A 271 -18.81 1.06 18.99
CA LEU A 271 -19.26 1.43 20.34
C LEU A 271 -18.86 0.34 21.35
N PHE A 272 -19.18 -0.92 21.08
CA PHE A 272 -18.75 -2.04 21.91
C PHE A 272 -17.22 -2.11 22.08
N LEU A 273 -16.48 -1.96 20.99
CA LEU A 273 -15.02 -1.94 21.00
C LEU A 273 -14.49 -0.82 21.90
N LYS A 274 -15.08 0.37 21.83
CA LYS A 274 -14.71 1.50 22.68
C LYS A 274 -14.94 1.17 24.16
N ASP A 275 -16.08 0.58 24.50
CA ASP A 275 -16.43 0.25 25.89
C ASP A 275 -15.53 -0.88 26.44
N ARG A 276 -15.18 -1.87 25.62
CA ARG A 276 -14.21 -2.91 25.99
C ARG A 276 -12.78 -2.39 26.16
N TYR A 277 -12.36 -1.39 25.40
CA TYR A 277 -11.09 -0.73 25.67
C TYR A 277 -11.15 0.16 26.93
N ALA A 278 -12.32 0.76 27.22
CA ALA A 278 -12.52 1.58 28.41
C ALA A 278 -12.51 0.76 29.71
N SER A 279 -12.93 -0.52 29.68
CA SER A 279 -12.88 -1.41 30.86
C SER A 279 -11.47 -1.64 31.38
N GLY A 280 -10.45 -1.48 30.53
CA GLY A 280 -9.04 -1.63 30.91
C GLY A 280 -8.53 -3.07 30.93
N ASP A 281 -9.36 -4.06 30.61
CA ASP A 281 -8.98 -5.49 30.58
C ASP A 281 -7.85 -5.80 29.58
N PHE A 282 -7.69 -4.93 28.58
CA PHE A 282 -6.70 -5.07 27.51
C PHE A 282 -5.44 -4.23 27.72
N LYS A 283 -5.23 -3.64 28.91
CA LYS A 283 -4.01 -2.90 29.25
C LYS A 283 -2.80 -3.85 29.21
N GLY A 284 -1.77 -3.49 28.43
CA GLY A 284 -0.55 -4.29 28.27
C GLY A 284 -0.62 -5.40 27.20
N ILE A 285 -1.78 -5.66 26.61
CA ILE A 285 -1.92 -6.55 25.45
C ILE A 285 -1.67 -5.72 24.18
N LYS A 286 -1.04 -6.34 23.17
CA LYS A 286 -0.88 -5.68 21.85
C LYS A 286 -2.28 -5.38 21.29
N PRO A 287 -2.55 -4.15 20.79
CA PRO A 287 -3.88 -3.78 20.29
C PRO A 287 -4.45 -4.75 19.26
N THR A 288 -3.59 -5.33 18.41
CA THR A 288 -4.00 -6.33 17.41
C THR A 288 -4.58 -7.60 18.03
N GLU A 289 -4.02 -8.08 19.15
CA GLU A 289 -4.54 -9.27 19.84
C GLU A 289 -5.80 -8.92 20.65
N ALA A 290 -5.80 -7.76 21.32
CA ALA A 290 -6.97 -7.25 22.02
C ALA A 290 -8.19 -7.13 21.07
N THR A 291 -8.02 -6.53 19.88
CA THR A 291 -9.11 -6.44 18.90
C THR A 291 -9.65 -7.80 18.43
N LYS A 292 -8.81 -8.85 18.38
CA LYS A 292 -9.28 -10.19 18.01
C LYS A 292 -10.14 -10.79 19.10
N LEU A 293 -9.73 -10.66 20.36
CA LEU A 293 -10.48 -11.12 21.52
C LEU A 293 -11.84 -10.40 21.61
N ILE A 294 -11.83 -9.08 21.49
CA ILE A 294 -13.06 -8.28 21.47
C ILE A 294 -13.94 -8.65 20.28
N GLY A 295 -13.34 -8.93 19.11
CA GLY A 295 -14.05 -9.43 17.95
C GLY A 295 -14.76 -10.77 18.21
N SER A 296 -14.08 -11.72 18.89
CA SER A 296 -14.70 -12.99 19.29
C SER A 296 -15.79 -12.80 20.33
N GLU A 297 -15.59 -11.91 21.31
CA GLU A 297 -16.62 -11.56 22.31
C GLU A 297 -17.86 -10.99 21.62
N TRP A 298 -17.70 -10.04 20.70
CA TRP A 298 -18.81 -9.48 19.94
C TRP A 298 -19.60 -10.54 19.19
N LEU A 299 -18.93 -11.52 18.58
CA LEU A 299 -19.62 -12.59 17.87
C LEU A 299 -20.43 -13.47 18.85
N SER A 300 -19.88 -13.76 20.02
CA SER A 300 -20.51 -14.55 21.08
C SER A 300 -21.63 -13.84 21.85
N LEU A 301 -21.72 -12.50 21.79
CA LEU A 301 -22.80 -11.75 22.46
C LEU A 301 -24.18 -12.17 21.96
N SER A 302 -25.15 -12.17 22.87
CA SER A 302 -26.56 -12.42 22.57
C SER A 302 -27.18 -11.29 21.72
N SER A 303 -28.32 -11.56 21.09
CA SER A 303 -29.04 -10.56 20.29
C SER A 303 -29.53 -9.38 21.14
N SER A 304 -29.92 -9.63 22.40
CA SER A 304 -30.35 -8.60 23.35
C SER A 304 -29.21 -7.65 23.71
N GLU A 305 -28.03 -8.17 24.03
CA GLU A 305 -26.86 -7.32 24.34
C GLU A 305 -26.39 -6.51 23.12
N LYS A 306 -26.43 -7.11 21.93
CA LYS A 306 -26.12 -6.41 20.68
C LYS A 306 -27.11 -5.28 20.39
N LYS A 307 -28.39 -5.45 20.77
CA LYS A 307 -29.46 -4.46 20.52
C LYS A 307 -29.13 -3.11 21.14
N ASN A 308 -28.63 -3.09 22.38
CA ASN A 308 -28.23 -1.85 23.07
C ASN A 308 -27.22 -1.03 22.24
N TYR A 309 -26.21 -1.70 21.67
CA TYR A 309 -25.22 -1.05 20.81
C TYR A 309 -25.76 -0.66 19.44
N GLN A 310 -26.72 -1.43 18.90
CA GLN A 310 -27.40 -1.09 17.65
C GLN A 310 -28.25 0.18 17.81
N ASP A 311 -29.05 0.26 18.86
CA ASP A 311 -29.90 1.40 19.17
C ASP A 311 -29.04 2.66 19.41
N ALA A 312 -27.96 2.53 20.19
CA ALA A 312 -26.98 3.62 20.38
C ALA A 312 -26.31 4.05 19.05
N SER A 313 -26.00 3.11 18.16
CA SER A 313 -25.44 3.41 16.84
C SER A 313 -26.45 4.12 15.93
N LEU A 314 -27.73 3.74 16.00
CA LEU A 314 -28.81 4.41 15.27
C LEU A 314 -29.04 5.83 15.79
N ALA A 315 -29.05 6.02 17.11
CA ALA A 315 -29.13 7.34 17.72
C ALA A 315 -27.94 8.23 17.30
N ALA A 316 -26.72 7.69 17.34
CA ALA A 316 -25.53 8.41 16.88
C ALA A 316 -25.58 8.76 15.38
N LYS A 317 -26.11 7.87 14.54
CA LYS A 317 -26.35 8.15 13.10
C LYS A 317 -27.34 9.28 12.91
N ALA A 318 -28.47 9.26 13.62
CA ALA A 318 -29.47 10.30 13.57
C ALA A 318 -28.89 11.66 13.99
N ALA A 319 -28.11 11.69 15.08
CA ALA A 319 -27.43 12.90 15.53
C ALA A 319 -26.44 13.45 14.49
N THR A 320 -25.66 12.59 13.81
CA THR A 320 -24.74 13.04 12.76
C THR A 320 -25.43 13.43 11.45
N ALA A 321 -26.67 12.98 11.21
CA ALA A 321 -27.45 13.37 10.04
C ALA A 321 -28.17 14.72 10.25
N ALA A 322 -28.45 15.07 11.52
CA ALA A 322 -29.04 16.35 11.90
C ALA A 322 -28.00 17.50 12.02
N ALA A 323 -26.70 17.18 12.03
CA ALA A 323 -25.58 18.12 12.16
C ALA A 323 -24.89 18.36 10.81
#